data_AF-A0A976JEJ8-F1
#
_entry.id   AF-A0A976JEJ8-F1
#
_cell.length_a   1.000
_cell.length_b   1.000
_cell.length_c   1.000
_cell.angle_alpha   90.00
_cell.angle_beta   90.00
_cell.angle_gamma   90.00
#
_symmetry.space_group_name_H-M   'P 1'
#
loop_
_entity.id
_entity.type
_entity.pdbx_description
1 polymer ?
#
loop_
_entity_poly.entity_id
_entity_poly.type
_entity_poly.pdbx_seq_one_letter_code
_entity_poly.pdbx_strand_id
1 'polypeptide(L)'
;MKRAIKDFHMDRFQEWVADLECGHELKMRHNPPYMECRWIGTGKGRQEHIGDEFECIDCEMPALPEGLSLKESSETYDRDNFPDHLRSGITTPDGVWGKVVVEAGMLQFVIEPDSDASRGFLLDPSFAGVMAPNLLHHLLPAMGNVTFHIDYYAA
;
A
#
# COMPACT_ATOMS: atom_id res chain seq x y z
N MET A 1 3.12 -3.94 9.85
CA MET A 1 3.64 -5.19 10.44
C MET A 1 5.15 -5.09 10.40
N LYS A 2 5.79 -5.34 11.53
CA LYS A 2 7.24 -5.26 11.63
C LYS A 2 7.93 -6.48 11.02
N ARG A 3 9.00 -6.24 10.27
CA ARG A 3 9.82 -7.26 9.61
C ARG A 3 11.29 -6.89 9.75
N ALA A 4 12.12 -7.89 10.04
CA ALA A 4 13.55 -7.69 10.17
C ALA A 4 14.21 -7.43 8.80
N ILE A 5 15.21 -6.55 8.78
CA ILE A 5 16.07 -6.35 7.61
C ILE A 5 17.00 -7.56 7.46
N LYS A 6 16.98 -8.17 6.28
CA LYS A 6 17.82 -9.31 5.91
C LYS A 6 19.06 -8.89 5.11
N ASP A 7 18.91 -7.93 4.20
CA ASP A 7 20.00 -7.44 3.35
C ASP A 7 19.70 -6.01 2.84
N PHE A 8 20.62 -5.44 2.06
CA PHE A 8 20.43 -4.18 1.36
C PHE A 8 20.96 -4.24 -0.07
N HIS A 9 20.27 -3.57 -0.98
CA HIS A 9 20.75 -3.33 -2.33
C HIS A 9 20.49 -1.89 -2.79
N MET A 10 21.09 -1.51 -3.91
CA MET A 10 20.78 -0.26 -4.60
C MET A 10 19.80 -0.53 -5.73
N ASP A 11 18.74 0.25 -5.80
CA ASP A 11 17.81 0.18 -6.91
C ASP A 11 18.37 0.85 -8.18
N ARG A 12 17.56 0.85 -9.25
CA ARG A 12 17.92 1.48 -10.53
C ARG A 12 18.15 3.00 -10.45
N PHE A 13 17.70 3.65 -9.38
CA PHE A 13 17.88 5.07 -9.13
C PHE A 13 19.05 5.35 -8.18
N GLN A 14 19.83 4.32 -7.82
CA GLN A 14 20.94 4.40 -6.87
C GLN A 14 20.48 4.83 -5.47
N GLU A 15 19.23 4.53 -5.12
CA GLU A 15 18.72 4.66 -3.76
C GLU A 15 18.90 3.35 -3.00
N TRP A 16 19.19 3.43 -1.71
CA TRP A 16 19.31 2.23 -0.86
C TRP A 16 17.93 1.66 -0.54
N VAL A 17 17.82 0.34 -0.70
CA VAL A 17 16.64 -0.46 -0.38
C VAL A 17 17.06 -1.53 0.62
N ALA A 18 16.25 -1.71 1.66
CA ALA A 18 16.37 -2.81 2.60
C ALA A 18 15.51 -3.99 2.13
N ASP A 19 16.12 -5.15 2.00
CA ASP A 19 15.43 -6.41 1.74
C ASP A 19 14.94 -6.97 3.07
N LEU A 20 13.63 -7.06 3.25
CA LEU A 20 13.02 -7.54 4.49
C LEU A 20 12.89 -9.07 4.47
N GLU A 21 12.84 -9.69 5.65
CA GLU A 21 12.68 -11.14 5.80
C GLU A 21 11.38 -11.70 5.18
N CYS A 22 10.35 -10.86 5.03
CA CYS A 22 9.10 -11.20 4.35
C CYS A 22 9.24 -11.27 2.82
N GLY A 23 10.38 -10.86 2.27
CA GLY A 23 10.64 -10.78 0.83
C GLY A 23 10.22 -9.47 0.18
N HIS A 24 9.64 -8.53 0.92
CA HIS A 24 9.36 -7.18 0.44
C HIS A 24 10.56 -6.24 0.62
N GLU A 25 10.52 -5.13 -0.12
CA GLU A 25 11.57 -4.14 -0.18
C GLU A 25 11.12 -2.85 0.50
N LEU A 26 12.00 -2.25 1.32
CA LEU A 26 11.75 -0.96 1.95
C LEU A 26 12.78 0.07 1.50
N LYS A 27 12.32 1.14 0.84
CA LYS A 27 13.19 2.24 0.45
C LYS A 27 13.71 2.99 1.67
N MET A 28 15.02 3.04 1.81
CA MET A 28 15.70 3.63 2.95
C MET A 28 15.98 5.11 2.69
N ARG A 29 15.13 5.99 3.22
CA ARG A 29 15.26 7.44 3.09
C ARG A 29 15.31 8.10 4.47
N HIS A 30 16.27 9.01 4.68
CA HIS A 30 16.27 9.81 5.89
C HIS A 30 15.21 10.91 5.79
N ASN A 31 14.03 10.67 6.38
CA ASN A 31 12.90 11.59 6.40
C ASN A 31 12.23 11.65 7.79
N PRO A 32 12.87 12.31 8.78
CA PRO A 32 12.28 12.48 10.11
C PRO A 32 10.96 13.26 10.07
N PRO A 33 9.98 12.95 10.95
CA PRO A 33 10.04 11.94 12.02
C PRO A 33 9.74 10.51 11.55
N TYR A 34 9.43 10.31 10.27
CA TYR A 34 8.91 9.04 9.74
C TYR A 34 9.99 7.97 9.55
N MET A 35 11.23 8.36 9.22
CA MET A 35 12.32 7.42 9.01
C MET A 35 13.70 8.04 9.29
N GLU A 36 14.40 7.53 10.31
CA GLU A 36 15.71 8.04 10.73
C GLU A 36 16.89 7.18 10.24
N CYS A 37 17.15 7.20 8.93
CA CYS A 37 18.19 6.34 8.32
C CYS A 37 19.50 7.07 7.95
N ARG A 38 20.09 7.88 8.84
CA ARG A 38 21.38 8.57 8.54
C ARG A 38 22.55 7.61 8.30
N TRP A 39 22.49 6.43 8.91
CA TRP A 39 23.53 5.40 8.86
C TRP A 39 23.61 4.67 7.52
N ILE A 40 22.54 4.72 6.70
CA ILE A 40 22.42 3.94 5.45
C ILE A 40 23.53 4.22 4.44
N GLY A 41 24.10 5.43 4.46
CA GLY A 41 25.14 5.88 3.54
C GLY A 41 26.47 5.13 3.67
N THR A 42 26.70 4.36 4.75
CA THR A 42 27.95 3.62 4.97
C THR A 42 27.72 2.12 5.02
N GLY A 43 28.67 1.33 4.48
CA GLY A 43 28.60 -0.13 4.56
C GLY A 43 28.60 -0.65 6.00
N LYS A 44 29.36 0.00 6.90
CA LYS A 44 29.34 -0.31 8.33
C LYS A 44 27.97 -0.08 8.95
N GLY A 45 27.35 1.08 8.69
CA GLY A 45 26.01 1.37 9.19
C GLY A 45 24.98 0.35 8.72
N ARG A 46 25.01 -0.04 7.43
CA ARG A 46 24.13 -1.12 6.94
C ARG A 46 24.34 -2.44 7.68
N GLN A 47 25.59 -2.84 7.87
CA GLN A 47 25.91 -4.07 8.60
C GLN A 47 25.41 -4.06 10.05
N GLU A 48 25.49 -2.93 10.74
CA GLU A 48 25.05 -2.76 12.13
C GLU A 48 23.52 -2.80 12.29
N HIS A 49 22.78 -2.53 11.23
CA HIS A 49 21.32 -2.46 11.21
C HIS A 49 20.66 -3.68 10.52
N ILE A 50 21.43 -4.71 10.15
CA ILE A 50 20.85 -6.02 9.78
C ILE A 50 20.17 -6.62 11.02
N GLY A 51 18.93 -7.09 10.85
CA GLY A 51 18.10 -7.63 11.93
C GLY A 51 17.18 -6.60 12.60
N ASP A 52 17.36 -5.30 12.35
CA ASP A 52 16.43 -4.28 12.84
C ASP A 52 15.06 -4.43 12.19
N GLU A 53 14.01 -4.15 12.96
CA GLU A 53 12.63 -4.29 12.52
C GLU A 53 12.04 -2.97 12.00
N PHE A 54 11.41 -3.03 10.83
CA PHE A 54 10.69 -1.90 10.22
C PHE A 54 9.28 -2.28 9.82
N GLU A 55 8.38 -1.28 9.78
CA GLU A 55 7.03 -1.48 9.24
C GLU A 55 7.08 -1.75 7.73
N CYS A 56 6.57 -2.91 7.33
CA CYS A 56 6.44 -3.30 5.93
C CYS A 56 5.05 -2.92 5.42
N ILE A 57 4.98 -1.90 4.57
CA ILE A 57 3.72 -1.38 4.00
C ILE A 57 3.01 -2.46 3.17
N ASP A 58 3.74 -3.26 2.39
CA ASP A 58 3.15 -4.35 1.60
C ASP A 58 2.51 -5.42 2.50
N CYS A 59 3.14 -5.79 3.61
CA CYS A 59 2.54 -6.69 4.61
C CYS A 59 1.37 -6.06 5.37
N GLU A 60 1.22 -4.73 5.31
CA GLU A 60 0.08 -4.04 5.89
C GLU A 60 -1.12 -3.95 4.95
N MET A 61 -0.92 -4.04 3.65
CA MET A 61 -2.04 -4.17 2.72
C MET A 61 -2.71 -5.54 2.91
N PRO A 62 -4.05 -5.61 3.02
CA PRO A 62 -4.73 -6.89 2.97
C PRO A 62 -4.36 -7.67 1.70
N ALA A 63 -4.17 -8.97 1.82
CA ALA A 63 -3.94 -9.83 0.65
C ALA A 63 -5.29 -10.33 0.12
N LEU A 64 -5.47 -10.30 -1.20
CA LEU A 64 -6.62 -10.95 -1.83
C LEU A 64 -6.50 -12.48 -1.60
N PRO A 65 -7.51 -13.14 -1.00
CA PRO A 65 -7.46 -14.59 -0.79
C PRO A 65 -7.33 -15.38 -2.09
N GLU A 66 -6.67 -16.53 -2.01
CA GLU A 66 -6.65 -17.49 -3.12
C GLU A 66 -8.04 -18.07 -3.38
N GLY A 67 -8.30 -18.48 -4.62
CA GLY A 67 -9.55 -19.15 -5.01
C GLY A 67 -10.73 -18.21 -5.28
N LEU A 68 -10.57 -16.89 -5.10
CA LEU A 68 -11.59 -15.93 -5.54
C LEU A 68 -11.53 -15.71 -7.06
N SER A 69 -12.68 -15.39 -7.63
CA SER A 69 -12.82 -15.04 -9.05
C SER A 69 -13.39 -13.64 -9.19
N LEU A 70 -12.91 -12.91 -10.20
CA LEU A 70 -13.45 -11.60 -10.58
C LEU A 70 -14.93 -11.77 -10.95
N LYS A 71 -15.81 -11.03 -10.29
CA LYS A 71 -17.25 -11.03 -10.56
C LYS A 71 -17.65 -9.84 -11.42
N GLU A 72 -17.13 -8.67 -11.09
CA GLU A 72 -17.42 -7.43 -11.78
C GLU A 72 -16.27 -6.43 -11.62
N SER A 73 -16.22 -5.46 -12.51
CA SER A 73 -15.36 -4.28 -12.40
C SER A 73 -16.23 -3.04 -12.44
N SER A 74 -15.90 -2.03 -11.66
CA SER A 74 -16.54 -0.73 -11.73
C SER A 74 -16.29 -0.06 -13.09
N GLU A 75 -16.97 1.06 -13.36
CA GLU A 75 -16.47 2.00 -14.36
C GLU A 75 -15.11 2.55 -13.93
N THR A 76 -14.38 3.12 -14.91
CA THR A 76 -13.16 3.86 -14.61
C THR A 76 -13.51 5.21 -14.00
N TYR A 77 -12.96 5.46 -12.83
CA TYR A 77 -13.07 6.73 -12.12
C TYR A 77 -11.89 7.63 -12.40
N ASP A 78 -12.17 8.92 -12.54
CA ASP A 78 -11.19 9.99 -12.65
C ASP A 78 -11.56 11.16 -11.73
N ARG A 79 -11.07 12.36 -12.02
CA ARG A 79 -11.37 13.56 -11.22
C ARG A 79 -12.84 14.01 -11.34
N ASP A 80 -13.45 13.81 -12.49
CA ASP A 80 -14.73 14.40 -12.88
C ASP A 80 -15.92 13.51 -12.49
N ASN A 81 -15.75 12.19 -12.45
CA ASN A 81 -16.79 11.22 -12.09
C ASN A 81 -16.54 10.49 -10.76
N PHE A 82 -15.56 10.91 -9.95
CA PHE A 82 -15.23 10.27 -8.68
C PHE A 82 -16.44 10.28 -7.70
N PRO A 83 -16.98 9.12 -7.32
CA PRO A 83 -18.14 9.06 -6.43
C PRO A 83 -17.83 9.52 -5.00
N ASP A 84 -18.70 10.36 -4.43
CA ASP A 84 -18.53 10.87 -3.06
C ASP A 84 -18.46 9.76 -2.01
N HIS A 85 -19.18 8.65 -2.20
CA HIS A 85 -19.18 7.54 -1.25
C HIS A 85 -17.81 6.86 -1.13
N LEU A 86 -17.01 6.82 -2.20
CA LEU A 86 -15.64 6.32 -2.14
C LEU A 86 -14.73 7.23 -1.30
N ARG A 87 -15.02 8.54 -1.27
CA ARG A 87 -14.28 9.53 -0.46
C ARG A 87 -14.70 9.51 1.00
N SER A 88 -16.03 9.50 1.24
CA SER A 88 -16.62 9.57 2.58
C SER A 88 -16.50 8.26 3.36
N GLY A 89 -16.23 7.14 2.68
CA GLY A 89 -16.06 5.83 3.30
C GLY A 89 -16.93 4.77 2.63
N ILE A 90 -16.32 3.65 2.27
CA ILE A 90 -16.98 2.50 1.65
C ILE A 90 -16.55 1.20 2.36
N THR A 91 -17.51 0.29 2.51
CA THR A 91 -17.29 -1.10 2.92
C THR A 91 -17.73 -2.03 1.79
N THR A 92 -17.16 -3.24 1.72
CA THR A 92 -17.69 -4.31 0.88
C THR A 92 -18.49 -5.30 1.74
N PRO A 93 -19.55 -5.94 1.19
CA PRO A 93 -20.30 -6.97 1.89
C PRO A 93 -19.41 -8.17 2.27
N ASP A 94 -19.91 -8.96 3.23
CA ASP A 94 -19.24 -10.20 3.63
C ASP A 94 -18.97 -11.12 2.42
N GLY A 95 -17.75 -11.66 2.35
CA GLY A 95 -17.28 -12.49 1.24
C GLY A 95 -16.96 -11.75 -0.08
N VAL A 96 -17.17 -10.43 -0.16
CA VAL A 96 -16.83 -9.62 -1.34
C VAL A 96 -15.57 -8.80 -1.08
N TRP A 97 -14.55 -9.01 -1.90
CA TRP A 97 -13.28 -8.29 -1.85
C TRP A 97 -13.21 -7.28 -2.97
N GLY A 98 -12.70 -6.07 -2.70
CA GLY A 98 -12.39 -5.09 -3.73
C GLY A 98 -10.89 -5.03 -3.99
N LYS A 99 -10.47 -4.87 -5.25
CA LYS A 99 -9.10 -4.55 -5.62
C LYS A 99 -9.10 -3.22 -6.37
N VAL A 100 -8.50 -2.21 -5.77
CA VAL A 100 -8.40 -0.86 -6.32
C VAL A 100 -7.17 -0.80 -7.22
N VAL A 101 -7.38 -0.67 -8.52
CA VAL A 101 -6.32 -0.69 -9.54
C VAL A 101 -6.18 0.71 -10.12
N VAL A 102 -5.01 1.32 -9.94
CA VAL A 102 -4.67 2.62 -10.52
C VAL A 102 -4.10 2.40 -11.92
N GLU A 103 -4.68 3.03 -12.93
CA GLU A 103 -4.18 3.01 -14.31
C GLU A 103 -3.15 4.13 -14.54
N ALA A 104 -3.40 5.29 -13.97
CA ALA A 104 -2.51 6.45 -14.05
C ALA A 104 -2.67 7.36 -12.82
N GLY A 105 -1.57 8.03 -12.45
CA GLY A 105 -1.55 8.96 -11.33
C GLY A 105 -1.36 8.27 -9.97
N MET A 106 -1.86 8.91 -8.92
CA MET A 106 -1.72 8.43 -7.54
C MET A 106 -3.04 8.57 -6.79
N LEU A 107 -3.38 7.55 -6.01
CA LEU A 107 -4.59 7.52 -5.18
C LEU A 107 -4.19 7.28 -3.72
N GLN A 108 -4.66 8.12 -2.81
CA GLN A 108 -4.59 7.80 -1.39
C GLN A 108 -5.68 6.79 -1.06
N PHE A 109 -5.28 5.72 -0.38
CA PHE A 109 -6.14 4.65 0.07
C PHE A 109 -5.98 4.50 1.57
N VAL A 110 -7.06 4.69 2.32
CA VAL A 110 -7.05 4.62 3.78
C VAL A 110 -7.90 3.44 4.21
N ILE A 111 -7.36 2.63 5.11
CA ILE A 111 -8.08 1.59 5.82
C ILE A 111 -8.39 2.12 7.22
N GLU A 112 -9.65 2.15 7.62
CA GLU A 112 -10.12 2.61 8.92
C GLU A 112 -10.81 1.45 9.68
N PRO A 113 -10.09 0.75 10.56
CA PRO A 113 -10.66 -0.29 11.41
C PRO A 113 -11.39 0.30 12.63
N ASP A 114 -12.40 -0.41 13.16
CA ASP A 114 -13.24 0.07 14.26
C ASP A 114 -12.49 0.37 15.57
N SER A 115 -11.40 -0.35 15.84
CA SER A 115 -10.70 -0.31 17.14
C SER A 115 -9.19 -0.07 17.05
N ASP A 116 -8.64 0.06 15.86
CA ASP A 116 -7.20 0.22 15.61
C ASP A 116 -6.90 1.54 14.89
N ALA A 117 -5.63 1.92 14.83
CA ALA A 117 -5.23 3.12 14.08
C ALA A 117 -5.45 2.94 12.57
N SER A 118 -5.96 3.99 11.92
CA SER A 118 -6.10 4.02 10.46
C SER A 118 -4.74 3.88 9.77
N ARG A 119 -4.74 3.21 8.62
CA ARG A 119 -3.53 2.98 7.81
C ARG A 119 -3.71 3.60 6.44
N GLY A 120 -2.79 4.48 6.08
CA GLY A 120 -2.78 5.17 4.79
C GLY A 120 -1.76 4.57 3.83
N PHE A 121 -2.19 4.39 2.59
CA PHE A 121 -1.39 3.88 1.48
C PHE A 121 -1.46 4.87 0.32
N LEU A 122 -0.39 4.92 -0.48
CA LEU A 122 -0.39 5.63 -1.76
C LEU A 122 -0.33 4.59 -2.86
N LEU A 123 -1.42 4.47 -3.60
CA LEU A 123 -1.54 3.55 -4.72
C LEU A 123 -1.06 4.23 -6.00
N ASP A 124 -0.46 3.45 -6.87
CA ASP A 124 0.01 3.84 -8.20
C ASP A 124 -0.10 2.63 -9.16
N PRO A 125 0.25 2.75 -10.46
CA PRO A 125 0.11 1.65 -11.41
C PRO A 125 0.87 0.36 -11.08
N SER A 126 1.82 0.41 -10.14
CA SER A 126 2.59 -0.74 -9.65
C SER A 126 2.12 -1.27 -8.30
N PHE A 127 1.24 -0.55 -7.60
CA PHE A 127 0.80 -0.92 -6.25
C PHE A 127 -0.72 -0.72 -6.08
N ALA A 128 -1.45 -1.83 -6.11
CA ALA A 128 -2.91 -1.87 -5.98
C ALA A 128 -3.35 -1.95 -4.51
N GLY A 129 -4.52 -1.38 -4.20
CA GLY A 129 -5.16 -1.48 -2.90
C GLY A 129 -6.09 -2.69 -2.83
N VAL A 130 -6.25 -3.28 -1.64
CA VAL A 130 -7.20 -4.37 -1.41
C VAL A 130 -8.17 -3.95 -0.31
N MET A 131 -9.45 -3.96 -0.65
CA MET A 131 -10.57 -3.74 0.26
C MET A 131 -11.05 -5.07 0.82
N ALA A 132 -10.78 -5.30 2.11
CA ALA A 132 -11.28 -6.47 2.82
C ALA A 132 -12.78 -6.31 3.17
N PRO A 133 -13.57 -7.40 3.19
CA PRO A 133 -14.97 -7.37 3.61
C PRO A 133 -15.17 -6.73 4.98
N ASN A 134 -16.26 -5.97 5.13
CA ASN A 134 -16.70 -5.35 6.38
C ASN A 134 -15.70 -4.37 7.03
N LEU A 135 -14.68 -3.95 6.30
CA LEU A 135 -13.70 -2.96 6.76
C LEU A 135 -13.94 -1.64 6.03
N LEU A 136 -13.84 -0.51 6.74
CA LEU A 136 -14.08 0.81 6.16
C LEU A 136 -12.84 1.28 5.39
N HIS A 137 -13.07 1.77 4.17
CA HIS A 137 -12.01 2.28 3.29
C HIS A 137 -12.37 3.67 2.77
N HIS A 138 -11.37 4.52 2.61
CA HIS A 138 -11.50 5.82 1.94
C HIS A 138 -10.52 5.91 0.78
N LEU A 139 -11.02 6.37 -0.37
CA LEU A 139 -10.23 6.63 -1.57
C LEU A 139 -10.26 8.12 -1.84
N LEU A 140 -9.07 8.74 -1.90
CA LEU A 140 -8.92 10.17 -2.13
C LEU A 140 -7.90 10.39 -3.25
N PRO A 141 -8.18 11.23 -4.27
CA PRO A 141 -7.16 11.65 -5.20
C PRO A 141 -5.96 12.24 -4.45
N ALA A 142 -4.75 11.83 -4.83
CA ALA A 142 -3.54 12.45 -4.32
C ALA A 142 -3.25 13.76 -5.09
N MET A 143 -1.97 14.11 -5.24
CA MET A 143 -1.57 15.26 -6.06
C MET A 143 -1.65 14.92 -7.56
N GLY A 144 -2.43 15.71 -8.30
CA GLY A 144 -2.59 15.57 -9.76
C GLY A 144 -3.86 14.81 -10.16
N ASN A 145 -3.94 14.45 -11.44
CA ASN A 145 -5.03 13.62 -11.95
C ASN A 145 -4.76 12.15 -11.63
N VAL A 146 -5.83 11.40 -11.40
CA VAL A 146 -5.80 9.95 -11.19
C VAL A 146 -6.87 9.29 -12.04
N THR A 147 -6.58 8.09 -12.52
CA THR A 147 -7.50 7.23 -13.24
C THR A 147 -7.39 5.84 -12.64
N PHE A 148 -8.51 5.26 -12.18
CA PHE A 148 -8.52 3.97 -11.48
C PHE A 148 -9.87 3.29 -11.62
N HIS A 149 -9.93 1.99 -11.32
CA HIS A 149 -11.17 1.23 -11.20
C HIS A 149 -11.09 0.28 -9.99
N ILE A 150 -12.22 -0.32 -9.63
CA ILE A 150 -12.30 -1.32 -8.58
C ILE A 150 -12.80 -2.63 -9.20
N ASP A 151 -11.99 -3.68 -9.06
CA ASP A 151 -12.37 -5.05 -9.38
C ASP A 151 -12.95 -5.73 -8.13
N TYR A 152 -14.12 -6.34 -8.25
CA TYR A 152 -14.78 -7.05 -7.15
C TYR A 152 -14.65 -8.57 -7.32
N TYR A 153 -14.13 -9.22 -6.28
CA TYR A 153 -13.84 -10.65 -6.24
C TYR A 153 -14.70 -11.34 -5.18
N ALA A 154 -15.14 -12.56 -5.48
CA ALA A 154 -15.81 -13.45 -4.53
C ALA A 154 -15.56 -14.92 -4.91
N ALA A 155 -15.89 -15.85 -4.02
CA ALA A 155 -15.79 -17.29 -4.28
C ALA A 155 -16.65 -17.74 -5.47
#